data_AF-A0A8H2VSM6-F1
#
_entry.id   AF-A0A8H2VSM6-F1
#
_cell.length_a   1.000
_cell.length_b   1.000
_cell.length_c   1.000
_cell.angle_alpha   90.00
_cell.angle_beta   90.00
_cell.angle_gamma   90.00
#
_symmetry.space_group_name_H-M   'P 1'
#
loop_
_entity.id
_entity.type
_entity.pdbx_description
1 polymer ?
#
loop_
_entity_poly.entity_id
_entity_poly.type
_entity_poly.pdbx_seq_one_letter_code
_entity_poly.pdbx_strand_id
1 'polypeptide(L)'
;MSDPRQSVFPPDGDVLIKSPMGKQWKLHSWQLVTYAPIIGALLKDVSPRNITKANRAEGITVRWWVEMKPFAAFKDDRFRDFECVPMNKKGKLTLNGAGAYSGVGDVSFERTYDNLFRMLYNLPPNLTDDIEDGGANVYITDCVSILQAADYVNALPSVRTYIESYLLRISQKFWVHVAKAPEAWSDIAVRLQSAIIFRESIIHIAGGLELPGLIKRARFGKTQFGNACLKVAERKSLELRDKKIDVERRLLQYYPARLIRRETPDKIPGRADYGSDIYYWQALTMCRQFFQSSILANRHHRHVDGGVEFYRTVFRCDYIDKHAADEFHQLFAMSTKGKQCLADAVEIIKDDHRVVVADLLEDNLQLRTTVRSKPLRYLTCTKVLEEELPWIVSPGLGIASNPGRAGYEAIDEGLASPGRAHGDVVGQDDAHRPERVPGEEVGGDEDAIGVAAEVIEEANAEDGEGGQQYENESEKEGEDDKDEYMEGA
;
A
#
# COMPACT_ATOMS: atom_id res chain seq x y z
N MET A 1 10.31 -16.84 -33.97
CA MET A 1 11.21 -15.94 -34.70
C MET A 1 10.40 -15.16 -35.71
N SER A 2 10.14 -13.87 -35.44
CA SER A 2 9.42 -12.96 -36.34
C SER A 2 10.41 -12.03 -37.04
N ASP A 3 10.17 -11.71 -38.31
CA ASP A 3 11.04 -10.83 -39.11
C ASP A 3 11.11 -9.41 -38.48
N PRO A 4 12.30 -8.86 -38.17
CA PRO A 4 12.45 -7.55 -37.53
C PRO A 4 11.96 -6.34 -38.35
N ARG A 5 11.51 -6.51 -39.60
CA ARG A 5 11.27 -5.39 -40.54
C ARG A 5 9.83 -5.16 -41.00
N GLN A 6 8.85 -5.98 -40.57
CA GLN A 6 7.44 -5.66 -40.80
C GLN A 6 6.87 -4.81 -39.66
N SER A 7 6.42 -3.60 -39.99
CA SER A 7 5.62 -2.77 -39.09
C SER A 7 4.37 -3.52 -38.67
N VAL A 8 4.14 -3.65 -37.35
CA VAL A 8 2.89 -4.19 -36.80
C VAL A 8 1.69 -3.27 -37.04
N PHE A 9 1.95 -1.99 -37.35
CA PHE A 9 0.94 -0.99 -37.68
C PHE A 9 0.60 -1.00 -39.17
N PRO A 10 -0.65 -0.71 -39.57
CA PRO A 10 -1.10 -0.86 -40.94
C PRO A 10 -0.28 -0.06 -41.97
N PRO A 11 0.05 -0.65 -43.13
CA PRO A 11 0.88 0.01 -44.14
C PRO A 11 0.20 1.21 -44.79
N ASP A 12 -1.13 1.24 -44.74
CA ASP A 12 -2.04 2.23 -45.34
C ASP A 12 -2.37 3.43 -44.43
N GLY A 13 -1.80 3.48 -43.22
CA GLY A 13 -1.94 4.61 -42.30
C GLY A 13 -1.71 5.97 -42.96
N ASP A 14 -2.60 6.93 -42.70
CA ASP A 14 -2.60 8.27 -43.29
C ASP A 14 -1.97 9.35 -42.37
N VAL A 15 -1.52 8.98 -41.18
CA VAL A 15 -0.71 9.81 -40.28
C VAL A 15 0.64 9.14 -40.04
N LEU A 16 1.74 9.88 -40.21
CA LEU A 16 3.08 9.44 -39.84
C LEU A 16 3.55 10.19 -38.60
N ILE A 17 3.64 9.48 -37.47
CA ILE A 17 4.28 9.99 -36.25
C ILE A 17 5.76 9.59 -36.27
N LYS A 18 6.66 10.49 -35.88
CA LYS A 18 8.11 10.23 -35.83
C LYS A 18 8.74 10.73 -34.54
N SER A 19 9.61 9.91 -33.95
CA SER A 19 10.37 10.25 -32.74
C SER A 19 11.65 11.03 -33.05
N PRO A 20 12.21 11.76 -32.06
CA PRO A 20 13.58 12.29 -32.10
C PRO A 20 14.66 11.27 -32.48
N MET A 21 14.51 10.01 -32.04
CA MET A 21 15.49 8.94 -32.29
C MET A 21 15.27 8.22 -33.64
N GLY A 22 14.27 8.64 -34.42
CA GLY A 22 14.06 8.22 -35.81
C GLY A 22 13.03 7.09 -36.02
N LYS A 23 12.51 6.49 -34.94
CA LYS A 23 11.40 5.53 -35.00
C LYS A 23 10.14 6.19 -35.56
N GLN A 24 9.34 5.40 -36.27
CA GLN A 24 8.20 5.87 -37.05
C GLN A 24 6.98 4.96 -36.83
N TRP A 25 5.81 5.57 -36.76
CA TRP A 25 4.52 4.91 -36.66
C TRP A 25 3.60 5.43 -37.76
N LYS A 26 3.10 4.53 -38.62
CA LYS A 26 1.99 4.81 -39.53
C LYS A 26 0.68 4.46 -38.84
N LEU A 27 -0.13 5.47 -38.54
CA LEU A 27 -1.43 5.30 -37.87
C LEU A 27 -2.53 5.92 -38.72
N HIS A 28 -3.78 5.66 -38.35
CA HIS A 28 -4.97 6.20 -38.99
C HIS A 28 -5.44 7.46 -38.24
N SER A 29 -5.75 8.51 -38.99
CA SER A 29 -6.31 9.76 -38.51
C SER A 29 -7.59 9.54 -37.71
N TRP A 30 -8.48 8.65 -38.18
CA TRP A 30 -9.71 8.30 -37.47
C TRP A 30 -9.44 7.61 -36.13
N GLN A 31 -8.38 6.79 -36.02
CA GLN A 31 -7.99 6.15 -34.76
C GLN A 31 -7.54 7.20 -33.73
N LEU A 32 -6.73 8.16 -34.17
CA LEU A 32 -6.23 9.24 -33.31
C LEU A 32 -7.36 10.20 -32.91
N VAL A 33 -8.25 10.58 -33.83
CA VAL A 33 -9.42 11.42 -33.53
C VAL A 33 -10.39 10.75 -32.55
N THR A 34 -10.56 9.42 -32.64
CA THR A 34 -11.51 8.67 -31.80
C THR A 34 -10.93 8.29 -30.43
N TYR A 35 -9.68 7.81 -30.40
CA TYR A 35 -9.11 7.11 -29.25
C TYR A 35 -7.89 7.80 -28.61
N ALA A 36 -7.37 8.88 -29.20
CA ALA A 36 -6.30 9.72 -28.65
C ALA A 36 -6.53 11.21 -29.03
N PRO A 37 -7.67 11.80 -28.63
CA PRO A 37 -8.24 13.00 -29.25
C PRO A 37 -7.36 14.25 -29.13
N ILE A 38 -6.40 14.28 -28.19
CA ILE A 38 -5.39 15.35 -28.11
C ILE A 38 -4.46 15.30 -29.33
N ILE A 39 -3.97 14.12 -29.75
CA ILE A 39 -3.22 13.97 -30.99
C ILE A 39 -4.13 14.20 -32.20
N GLY A 40 -5.37 13.69 -32.15
CA GLY A 40 -6.36 13.87 -33.21
C GLY A 40 -6.75 15.33 -33.47
N ALA A 41 -6.71 16.19 -32.45
CA ALA A 41 -6.99 17.62 -32.59
C ALA A 41 -5.93 18.34 -33.45
N LEU A 42 -4.64 18.03 -33.23
CA LEU A 42 -3.50 18.63 -33.95
C LEU A 42 -3.56 18.44 -35.47
N LEU A 43 -4.23 17.37 -35.94
CA LEU A 43 -4.42 17.10 -37.37
C LEU A 43 -5.28 18.17 -38.08
N LYS A 44 -5.99 19.02 -37.32
CA LYS A 44 -6.78 20.14 -37.85
C LYS A 44 -5.95 21.38 -38.14
N ASP A 45 -4.80 21.53 -37.47
CA ASP A 45 -3.93 22.71 -37.58
C ASP A 45 -3.16 22.73 -38.92
N VAL A 46 -3.05 21.58 -39.58
CA VAL A 46 -2.35 21.40 -40.86
C VAL A 46 -3.28 20.80 -41.90
N SER A 47 -3.37 21.46 -43.05
CA SER A 47 -4.13 20.94 -44.21
C SER A 47 -3.56 19.60 -44.69
N PRO A 48 -4.38 18.54 -44.87
CA PRO A 48 -3.90 17.24 -45.31
C PRO A 48 -3.31 17.29 -46.72
N ARG A 49 -2.23 16.54 -46.96
CA ARG A 49 -1.74 16.31 -48.32
C ARG A 49 -2.83 15.67 -49.19
N ASN A 50 -2.96 16.17 -50.42
CA ASN A 50 -3.77 15.53 -51.45
C ASN A 50 -3.06 14.27 -51.96
N ILE A 51 -3.75 13.11 -51.85
CA ILE A 51 -3.24 11.80 -52.25
C ILE A 51 -3.96 11.38 -53.54
N THR A 52 -3.24 11.48 -54.66
CA THR A 52 -3.72 11.11 -56.00
C THR A 52 -3.86 9.58 -56.15
N LYS A 53 -4.53 9.13 -57.21
CA LYS A 53 -4.60 7.69 -57.54
C LYS A 53 -3.22 7.06 -57.77
N ALA A 54 -2.30 7.79 -58.41
CA ALA A 54 -0.91 7.36 -58.60
C ALA A 54 -0.17 7.18 -57.25
N ASN A 55 -0.27 8.17 -56.35
CA ASN A 55 0.31 8.08 -55.01
C ASN A 55 -0.17 6.82 -54.26
N ARG A 56 -1.46 6.45 -54.38
CA ARG A 56 -1.98 5.21 -53.76
C ARG A 56 -1.43 3.94 -54.39
N ALA A 57 -1.27 3.90 -55.72
CA ALA A 57 -0.64 2.78 -56.41
C ALA A 57 0.84 2.60 -56.01
N GLU A 58 1.52 3.70 -55.65
CA GLU A 58 2.88 3.71 -55.11
C GLU A 58 2.96 3.47 -53.58
N GLY A 59 1.84 3.18 -52.91
CA GLY A 59 1.80 2.97 -51.45
C GLY A 59 1.97 4.23 -50.59
N ILE A 60 1.86 5.42 -51.19
CA ILE A 60 1.96 6.72 -50.51
C ILE A 60 0.57 7.10 -49.96
N THR A 61 0.33 6.73 -48.71
CA THR A 61 -0.94 6.99 -47.99
C THR A 61 -0.90 8.18 -47.03
N VAL A 62 0.28 8.58 -46.57
CA VAL A 62 0.46 9.58 -45.51
C VAL A 62 -0.02 10.97 -45.94
N ARG A 63 -1.03 11.48 -45.23
CA ARG A 63 -1.66 12.80 -45.40
C ARG A 63 -1.13 13.83 -44.40
N TRP A 64 -0.80 13.41 -43.19
CA TRP A 64 -0.26 14.26 -42.10
C TRP A 64 1.08 13.74 -41.57
N TRP A 65 1.92 14.67 -41.14
CA TRP A 65 3.13 14.38 -40.37
C TRP A 65 2.98 14.91 -38.96
N VAL A 66 3.42 14.13 -37.98
CA VAL A 66 3.44 14.51 -36.57
C VAL A 66 4.83 14.25 -36.01
N GLU A 67 5.42 15.26 -35.40
CA GLU A 67 6.71 15.16 -34.71
C GLU A 67 6.48 15.01 -33.21
N MET A 68 7.16 14.05 -32.59
CA MET A 68 7.25 13.99 -31.12
C MET A 68 8.29 15.01 -30.64
N LYS A 69 7.87 15.90 -29.75
CA LYS A 69 8.72 16.92 -29.13
C LYS A 69 9.08 16.55 -27.68
N PRO A 70 10.18 17.11 -27.13
CA PRO A 70 10.43 17.09 -25.69
C PRO A 70 9.19 17.62 -24.96
N PHE A 71 8.84 17.03 -23.81
CA PHE A 71 7.63 17.40 -23.10
C PHE A 71 7.79 18.79 -22.47
N ALA A 72 6.95 19.73 -22.86
CA ALA A 72 7.05 21.14 -22.45
C ALA A 72 6.41 21.40 -21.07
N ALA A 73 5.47 20.56 -20.64
CA ALA A 73 4.77 20.74 -19.37
C ALA A 73 5.66 20.44 -18.15
N PHE A 74 6.46 19.37 -18.21
CA PHE A 74 7.33 18.92 -17.12
C PHE A 74 8.61 18.28 -17.67
N LYS A 75 9.71 18.39 -16.93
CA LYS A 75 11.00 17.75 -17.28
C LYS A 75 10.99 16.26 -16.96
N ASP A 76 10.18 15.51 -17.70
CA ASP A 76 10.08 14.05 -17.62
C ASP A 76 10.38 13.43 -18.99
N ASP A 77 11.53 12.76 -19.10
CA ASP A 77 12.01 12.20 -20.35
C ASP A 77 11.19 11.00 -20.86
N ARG A 78 10.22 10.49 -20.08
CA ARG A 78 9.31 9.40 -20.46
C ARG A 78 8.15 9.83 -21.37
N PHE A 79 7.76 11.10 -21.33
CA PHE A 79 6.59 11.62 -22.07
C PHE A 79 7.01 12.53 -23.22
N ARG A 80 6.14 12.71 -24.22
CA ARG A 80 6.40 13.56 -25.39
C ARG A 80 5.18 14.38 -25.73
N ASP A 81 5.45 15.61 -26.16
CA ASP A 81 4.48 16.43 -26.88
C ASP A 81 4.39 16.02 -28.35
N PHE A 82 3.35 16.47 -29.01
CA PHE A 82 3.10 16.21 -30.41
C PHE A 82 2.87 17.54 -31.13
N GLU A 83 3.45 17.70 -32.32
CA GLU A 83 3.17 18.81 -33.23
C GLU A 83 2.82 18.24 -34.61
N CYS A 84 1.70 18.65 -35.19
CA CYS A 84 1.44 18.36 -36.59
C CYS A 84 2.19 19.38 -37.46
N VAL A 85 3.00 18.90 -38.40
CA VAL A 85 3.87 19.75 -39.23
C VAL A 85 3.48 19.72 -40.71
N PRO A 86 3.58 20.85 -41.43
CA PRO A 86 3.33 20.88 -42.88
C PRO A 86 4.38 20.09 -43.65
N MET A 87 3.97 19.41 -44.72
CA MET A 87 4.91 18.66 -45.56
C MET A 87 5.88 19.60 -46.29
N ASN A 88 7.19 19.30 -46.18
CA ASN A 88 8.23 20.06 -46.87
C ASN A 88 8.36 19.66 -48.35
N LYS A 89 8.94 20.55 -49.16
CA LYS A 89 9.19 20.33 -50.61
C LYS A 89 10.10 19.12 -50.91
N LYS A 90 10.80 18.57 -49.92
CA LYS A 90 11.70 17.41 -50.06
C LYS A 90 11.00 16.07 -49.80
N GLY A 91 9.72 16.07 -49.43
CA GLY A 91 8.94 14.84 -49.24
C GLY A 91 9.38 13.96 -48.06
N LYS A 92 10.24 14.47 -47.15
CA LYS A 92 10.78 13.74 -46.00
C LYS A 92 10.58 14.50 -44.70
N LEU A 93 10.01 13.86 -43.69
CA LEU A 93 9.84 14.43 -42.35
C LEU A 93 11.21 14.70 -41.67
N THR A 94 11.54 15.98 -41.53
CA THR A 94 12.77 16.52 -40.93
C THR A 94 12.46 17.11 -39.57
N LEU A 95 12.89 16.43 -38.51
CA LEU A 95 12.61 16.79 -37.12
C LEU A 95 13.13 18.19 -36.80
N ASN A 96 12.22 19.11 -36.48
CA ASN A 96 12.54 20.51 -36.17
C ASN A 96 12.56 20.70 -34.65
N GLY A 97 13.77 20.74 -34.06
CA GLY A 97 13.94 20.94 -32.61
C GLY A 97 14.08 19.66 -31.79
N ALA A 98 14.20 18.50 -32.42
CA ALA A 98 14.80 17.33 -31.78
C ALA A 98 16.29 17.61 -31.52
N GLY A 99 16.64 18.01 -30.30
CA GLY A 99 18.03 18.15 -29.87
C GLY A 99 18.81 16.84 -30.01
N ALA A 100 20.13 16.90 -29.95
CA ALA A 100 20.98 15.70 -30.00
C ALA A 100 20.72 14.84 -28.75
N TYR A 101 19.85 13.83 -28.89
CA TYR A 101 19.48 12.93 -27.81
C TYR A 101 20.51 11.80 -27.65
N SER A 102 21.36 11.94 -26.64
CA SER A 102 22.17 10.84 -26.10
C SER A 102 21.23 9.80 -25.48
N GLY A 103 21.03 8.66 -26.14
CA GLY A 103 20.05 7.64 -25.76
C GLY A 103 20.45 6.81 -24.53
N VAL A 104 20.55 7.44 -23.36
CA VAL A 104 20.92 6.80 -22.09
C VAL A 104 19.81 7.02 -21.06
N GLY A 105 18.99 5.99 -20.85
CA GLY A 105 17.91 5.97 -19.86
C GLY A 105 17.02 4.73 -20.03
N ASP A 106 16.76 3.99 -18.95
CA ASP A 106 16.22 2.62 -18.98
C ASP A 106 14.76 2.47 -19.48
N VAL A 107 14.03 3.57 -19.65
CA VAL A 107 12.69 3.56 -20.27
C VAL A 107 12.68 4.50 -21.46
N SER A 108 12.95 3.96 -22.66
CA SER A 108 12.71 4.72 -23.89
C SER A 108 11.22 5.02 -24.02
N PHE A 109 10.84 6.30 -24.00
CA PHE A 109 9.51 6.81 -24.33
C PHE A 109 8.93 6.17 -25.61
N GLU A 110 9.79 5.82 -26.57
CA GLU A 110 9.40 5.14 -27.80
C GLU A 110 8.77 3.77 -27.58
N ARG A 111 9.07 3.10 -26.47
CA ARG A 111 8.46 1.82 -26.08
C ARG A 111 7.11 2.06 -25.42
N THR A 112 7.00 3.07 -24.55
CA THR A 112 5.73 3.51 -23.95
C THR A 112 4.72 3.91 -25.03
N TYR A 113 5.11 4.75 -25.99
CA TYR A 113 4.21 5.16 -27.08
C TYR A 113 3.95 4.03 -28.10
N ASP A 114 4.89 3.12 -28.37
CA ASP A 114 4.62 1.93 -29.19
C ASP A 114 3.52 1.06 -28.56
N ASN A 115 3.60 0.85 -27.25
CA ASN A 115 2.64 0.05 -26.51
C ASN A 115 1.28 0.75 -26.38
N LEU A 116 1.27 2.08 -26.20
CA LEU A 116 0.04 2.88 -26.29
C LEU A 116 -0.60 2.73 -27.68
N PHE A 117 0.15 2.97 -28.76
CA PHE A 117 -0.39 2.87 -30.12
C PHE A 117 -0.83 1.44 -30.47
N ARG A 118 -0.16 0.40 -29.95
CA ARG A 118 -0.62 -0.99 -30.06
C ARG A 118 -1.99 -1.17 -29.41
N MET A 119 -2.16 -0.70 -28.17
CA MET A 119 -3.45 -0.77 -27.47
C MET A 119 -4.55 0.02 -28.20
N LEU A 120 -4.24 1.20 -28.79
CA LEU A 120 -5.20 1.93 -29.64
C LEU A 120 -5.69 1.10 -30.83
N TYR A 121 -4.90 0.13 -31.30
CA TYR A 121 -5.22 -0.78 -32.39
C TYR A 121 -5.69 -2.17 -31.93
N ASN A 122 -5.95 -2.35 -30.62
CA ASN A 122 -6.23 -3.65 -30.00
C ASN A 122 -5.13 -4.71 -30.21
N LEU A 123 -3.90 -4.28 -30.49
CA LEU A 123 -2.72 -5.13 -30.62
C LEU A 123 -2.08 -5.37 -29.24
N PRO A 124 -1.48 -6.54 -28.99
CA PRO A 124 -0.80 -6.81 -27.72
C PRO A 124 0.41 -5.87 -27.54
N PRO A 125 0.57 -5.23 -26.36
CA PRO A 125 1.76 -4.45 -26.02
C PRO A 125 3.00 -5.36 -25.88
N ASN A 126 4.16 -4.79 -26.22
CA ASN A 126 5.48 -5.39 -26.01
C ASN A 126 6.02 -4.99 -24.63
N LEU A 127 5.41 -5.56 -23.59
CA LEU A 127 5.92 -5.48 -22.21
C LEU A 127 7.10 -6.44 -22.01
N THR A 128 7.79 -6.37 -20.87
CA THR A 128 8.82 -7.36 -20.56
C THR A 128 8.15 -8.71 -20.27
N ASP A 129 8.70 -9.79 -20.82
CA ASP A 129 8.24 -11.15 -20.45
C ASP A 129 8.92 -11.65 -19.17
N ASP A 130 9.96 -10.96 -18.70
CA ASP A 130 10.57 -11.22 -17.39
C ASP A 130 9.65 -10.68 -16.28
N ILE A 131 8.94 -11.60 -15.65
CA ILE A 131 8.06 -11.39 -14.50
C ILE A 131 8.73 -11.95 -13.22
N GLU A 132 9.95 -12.49 -13.32
CA GLU A 132 10.72 -13.01 -12.19
C GLU A 132 11.55 -11.92 -11.50
N ASP A 133 12.55 -12.31 -10.71
CA ASP A 133 13.16 -11.45 -9.69
C ASP A 133 13.86 -10.22 -10.30
N GLY A 134 13.23 -9.06 -10.11
CA GLY A 134 13.62 -7.76 -10.69
C GLY A 134 12.70 -7.34 -11.85
N GLY A 135 12.36 -8.27 -12.75
CA GLY A 135 11.54 -8.01 -13.94
C GLY A 135 10.13 -7.50 -13.63
N ALA A 136 9.51 -7.99 -12.55
CA ALA A 136 8.17 -7.53 -12.11
C ALA A 136 8.09 -6.01 -11.84
N ASN A 137 9.18 -5.38 -11.37
CA ASN A 137 9.22 -3.92 -11.16
C ASN A 137 9.16 -3.17 -12.50
N VAL A 138 9.92 -3.65 -13.49
CA VAL A 138 9.96 -3.08 -14.84
C VAL A 138 8.62 -3.26 -15.54
N TYR A 139 8.01 -4.44 -15.41
CA TYR A 139 6.68 -4.76 -15.93
C TYR A 139 5.59 -3.82 -15.38
N ILE A 140 5.59 -3.57 -14.06
CA ILE A 140 4.68 -2.60 -13.43
C ILE A 140 4.98 -1.18 -13.93
N THR A 141 6.25 -0.81 -14.02
CA THR A 141 6.68 0.53 -14.47
C THR A 141 6.26 0.79 -15.91
N ASP A 142 6.38 -0.19 -16.81
CA ASP A 142 5.89 -0.11 -18.18
C ASP A 142 4.37 0.11 -18.20
N CYS A 143 3.61 -0.69 -17.43
CA CYS A 143 2.15 -0.58 -17.32
C CYS A 143 1.70 0.80 -16.85
N VAL A 144 2.32 1.33 -15.78
CA VAL A 144 2.00 2.66 -15.23
C VAL A 144 2.42 3.76 -16.19
N SER A 145 3.56 3.63 -16.87
CA SER A 145 4.02 4.62 -17.86
C SER A 145 3.08 4.71 -19.06
N ILE A 146 2.54 3.59 -19.55
CA ILE A 146 1.52 3.57 -20.62
C ILE A 146 0.22 4.22 -20.12
N LEU A 147 -0.21 3.96 -18.89
CA LEU A 147 -1.40 4.58 -18.30
C LEU A 147 -1.26 6.10 -18.22
N GLN A 148 -0.10 6.61 -17.78
CA GLN A 148 0.21 8.03 -17.68
C GLN A 148 0.28 8.69 -19.07
N ALA A 149 0.90 8.03 -20.05
CA ALA A 149 0.94 8.51 -21.43
C ALA A 149 -0.47 8.52 -22.07
N ALA A 150 -1.32 7.54 -21.74
CA ALA A 150 -2.71 7.48 -22.17
C ALA A 150 -3.55 8.61 -21.55
N ASP A 151 -3.41 8.89 -20.25
CA ASP A 151 -4.07 10.04 -19.61
C ASP A 151 -3.67 11.34 -20.29
N TYR A 152 -2.37 11.52 -20.56
CA TYR A 152 -1.86 12.72 -21.23
C TYR A 152 -2.48 12.98 -22.60
N VAL A 153 -2.75 11.94 -23.41
CA VAL A 153 -3.38 12.10 -24.74
C VAL A 153 -4.91 11.86 -24.73
N ASN A 154 -5.51 11.78 -23.55
CA ASN A 154 -6.92 11.47 -23.28
C ASN A 154 -7.41 10.14 -23.91
N ALA A 155 -6.58 9.11 -23.81
CA ALA A 155 -6.77 7.76 -24.32
C ALA A 155 -7.04 6.70 -23.23
N LEU A 156 -7.32 7.09 -21.97
CA LEU A 156 -7.56 6.15 -20.87
C LEU A 156 -8.56 5.01 -21.24
N PRO A 157 -9.75 5.28 -21.82
CA PRO A 157 -10.71 4.22 -22.13
C PRO A 157 -10.15 3.11 -23.03
N SER A 158 -9.20 3.45 -23.90
CA SER A 158 -8.56 2.54 -24.86
C SER A 158 -7.54 1.60 -24.21
N VAL A 159 -7.03 1.93 -23.01
CA VAL A 159 -5.96 1.17 -22.34
C VAL A 159 -6.36 0.51 -21.02
N ARG A 160 -7.43 0.98 -20.36
CA ARG A 160 -7.87 0.54 -19.02
C ARG A 160 -7.86 -0.98 -18.84
N THR A 161 -8.69 -1.68 -19.62
CA THR A 161 -8.87 -3.14 -19.51
C THR A 161 -7.60 -3.92 -19.84
N TYR A 162 -6.78 -3.43 -20.77
CA TYR A 162 -5.47 -4.01 -21.05
C TYR A 162 -4.56 -3.88 -19.84
N ILE A 163 -4.32 -2.66 -19.36
CA ILE A 163 -3.37 -2.41 -18.25
C ILE A 163 -3.80 -3.13 -16.98
N GLU A 164 -5.10 -3.13 -16.63
CA GLU A 164 -5.64 -3.92 -15.53
C GLU A 164 -5.35 -5.43 -15.72
N SER A 165 -5.67 -6.02 -16.88
CA SER A 165 -5.43 -7.44 -17.16
C SER A 165 -3.94 -7.82 -17.06
N TYR A 166 -3.05 -6.95 -17.53
CA TYR A 166 -1.60 -7.19 -17.44
C TYR A 166 -1.11 -7.06 -15.98
N LEU A 167 -1.55 -6.07 -15.20
CA LEU A 167 -1.21 -5.93 -13.78
C LEU A 167 -1.72 -7.09 -12.92
N LEU A 168 -2.97 -7.53 -13.11
CA LEU A 168 -3.55 -8.63 -12.34
C LEU A 168 -2.86 -9.99 -12.65
N ARG A 169 -2.25 -10.15 -13.83
CA ARG A 169 -1.55 -11.38 -14.23
C ARG A 169 -0.39 -11.76 -13.31
N ILE A 170 0.33 -10.78 -12.78
CA ILE A 170 1.48 -11.03 -11.90
C ILE A 170 1.08 -11.24 -10.42
N SER A 171 -0.24 -11.26 -10.15
CA SER A 171 -0.87 -11.78 -8.93
C SER A 171 -0.23 -11.25 -7.63
N GLN A 172 0.28 -12.13 -6.77
CA GLN A 172 0.83 -11.75 -5.46
C GLN A 172 2.01 -10.76 -5.54
N LYS A 173 2.80 -10.77 -6.63
CA LYS A 173 3.84 -9.75 -6.83
C LYS A 173 3.20 -8.36 -6.94
N PHE A 174 2.12 -8.22 -7.71
CA PHE A 174 1.36 -6.98 -7.83
C PHE A 174 0.72 -6.55 -6.50
N TRP A 175 0.07 -7.48 -5.76
CA TRP A 175 -0.56 -7.12 -4.48
C TRP A 175 0.44 -6.66 -3.41
N VAL A 176 1.67 -7.20 -3.42
CA VAL A 176 2.78 -6.66 -2.60
C VAL A 176 3.14 -5.22 -3.00
N HIS A 177 3.06 -4.84 -4.28
CA HIS A 177 3.24 -3.45 -4.71
C HIS A 177 2.08 -2.55 -4.27
N VAL A 178 0.83 -3.03 -4.30
CA VAL A 178 -0.33 -2.29 -3.79
C VAL A 178 -0.17 -1.99 -2.30
N ALA A 179 0.16 -3.00 -1.49
CA ALA A 179 0.35 -2.85 -0.05
C ALA A 179 1.54 -1.94 0.35
N LYS A 180 2.57 -1.81 -0.50
CA LYS A 180 3.73 -0.92 -0.28
C LYS A 180 3.42 0.57 -0.51
N ALA A 181 2.49 0.88 -1.41
CA ALA A 181 2.17 2.26 -1.80
C ALA A 181 0.66 2.45 -2.09
N PRO A 182 -0.22 2.11 -1.14
CA PRO A 182 -1.66 2.03 -1.41
C PRO A 182 -2.26 3.41 -1.72
N GLU A 183 -1.64 4.51 -1.24
CA GLU A 183 -2.09 5.86 -1.61
C GLU A 183 -1.95 6.11 -3.12
N ALA A 184 -0.82 5.74 -3.71
CA ALA A 184 -0.57 5.87 -5.14
C ALA A 184 -1.41 4.88 -5.97
N TRP A 185 -1.56 3.64 -5.49
CA TRP A 185 -2.40 2.64 -6.17
C TRP A 185 -3.89 2.97 -6.13
N SER A 186 -4.37 3.72 -5.13
CA SER A 186 -5.75 4.23 -5.12
C SER A 186 -6.01 5.22 -6.26
N ASP A 187 -5.06 6.12 -6.58
CA ASP A 187 -5.15 7.05 -7.71
C ASP A 187 -5.10 6.32 -9.07
N ILE A 188 -4.18 5.36 -9.19
CA ILE A 188 -4.06 4.49 -10.37
C ILE A 188 -5.35 3.69 -10.59
N ALA A 189 -5.96 3.17 -9.52
CA ALA A 189 -7.21 2.43 -9.62
C ALA A 189 -8.38 3.31 -10.10
N VAL A 190 -8.43 4.59 -9.72
CA VAL A 190 -9.41 5.55 -10.28
C VAL A 190 -9.15 5.83 -11.76
N ARG A 191 -7.88 5.99 -12.18
CA ARG A 191 -7.52 6.12 -13.61
C ARG A 191 -7.89 4.87 -14.41
N LEU A 192 -7.71 3.69 -13.83
CA LEU A 192 -8.08 2.40 -14.42
C LEU A 192 -9.60 2.13 -14.39
N GLN A 193 -10.33 2.77 -13.48
CA GLN A 193 -11.69 2.37 -13.05
C GLN A 193 -11.75 0.91 -12.56
N SER A 194 -10.66 0.45 -11.94
CA SER A 194 -10.51 -0.91 -11.43
C SER A 194 -11.07 -1.04 -10.01
N ALA A 195 -12.24 -1.67 -9.89
CA ALA A 195 -12.88 -1.88 -8.59
C ALA A 195 -12.03 -2.74 -7.65
N ILE A 196 -11.33 -3.76 -8.17
CA ILE A 196 -10.51 -4.68 -7.37
C ILE A 196 -9.25 -4.00 -6.82
N ILE A 197 -8.52 -3.23 -7.64
CA ILE A 197 -7.32 -2.49 -7.19
C ILE A 197 -7.72 -1.38 -6.22
N PHE A 198 -8.86 -0.71 -6.46
CA PHE A 198 -9.36 0.33 -5.57
C PHE A 198 -9.76 -0.23 -4.20
N ARG A 199 -10.50 -1.35 -4.17
CA ARG A 199 -10.86 -2.06 -2.93
C ARG A 199 -9.63 -2.42 -2.11
N GLU A 200 -8.64 -3.10 -2.72
CA GLU A 200 -7.38 -3.46 -2.07
C GLU A 200 -6.68 -2.24 -1.45
N SER A 201 -6.51 -1.19 -2.25
CA SER A 201 -5.84 0.05 -1.83
C SER A 201 -6.56 0.72 -0.65
N ILE A 202 -7.89 0.84 -0.71
CA ILE A 202 -8.68 1.48 0.35
C ILE A 202 -8.72 0.63 1.63
N ILE A 203 -8.68 -0.71 1.56
CA ILE A 203 -8.59 -1.56 2.75
C ILE A 203 -7.28 -1.28 3.50
N HIS A 204 -6.14 -1.26 2.80
CA HIS A 204 -4.84 -0.90 3.38
C HIS A 204 -4.85 0.52 3.96
N ILE A 205 -5.38 1.50 3.24
CA ILE A 205 -5.43 2.90 3.71
C ILE A 205 -6.32 2.99 4.96
N ALA A 206 -7.57 2.51 4.92
CA ALA A 206 -8.52 2.62 6.03
C ALA A 206 -8.03 1.89 7.29
N GLY A 207 -7.38 0.74 7.15
CA GLY A 207 -6.77 0.04 8.28
C GLY A 207 -5.60 0.80 8.91
N GLY A 208 -4.78 1.48 8.08
CA GLY A 208 -3.57 2.18 8.52
C GLY A 208 -3.71 3.68 8.78
N LEU A 209 -4.83 4.33 8.43
CA LEU A 209 -4.96 5.80 8.39
C LEU A 209 -4.83 6.48 9.76
N GLU A 210 -5.22 5.77 10.83
CA GLU A 210 -5.13 6.21 12.21
C GLU A 210 -3.87 5.72 12.93
N LEU A 211 -3.05 4.88 12.26
CA LEU A 211 -1.83 4.31 12.85
C LEU A 211 -0.60 5.16 12.50
N PRO A 212 0.24 5.54 13.49
CA PRO A 212 1.39 6.39 13.24
C PRO A 212 2.33 5.86 12.15
N GLY A 213 2.58 6.70 11.14
CA GLY A 213 3.58 6.45 10.10
C GLY A 213 3.21 5.44 9.00
N LEU A 214 2.07 4.74 9.08
CA LEU A 214 1.70 3.75 8.06
C LEU A 214 1.15 4.37 6.77
N ILE A 215 0.35 5.44 6.86
CA ILE A 215 -0.25 6.14 5.72
C ILE A 215 0.18 7.61 5.73
N LYS A 216 0.75 8.08 4.62
CA LYS A 216 1.24 9.46 4.50
C LYS A 216 0.17 10.33 3.85
N ARG A 217 -0.71 10.96 4.65
CA ARG A 217 -1.79 11.86 4.19
C ARG A 217 -1.36 12.91 3.14
N ALA A 218 -0.13 13.41 3.23
CA ALA A 218 0.43 14.35 2.25
C ALA A 218 0.57 13.77 0.81
N ARG A 219 0.69 12.44 0.64
CA ARG A 219 0.79 11.81 -0.68
C ARG A 219 -0.47 11.99 -1.53
N PHE A 220 -1.66 11.98 -0.91
CA PHE A 220 -2.91 12.21 -1.63
C PHE A 220 -2.94 13.58 -2.32
N GLY A 221 -2.38 14.62 -1.69
CA GLY A 221 -2.29 15.97 -2.26
C GLY A 221 -1.36 16.08 -3.48
N LYS A 222 -0.48 15.10 -3.72
CA LYS A 222 0.35 15.03 -4.93
C LYS A 222 -0.33 14.32 -6.11
N THR A 223 -1.36 13.52 -5.83
CA THR A 223 -2.06 12.68 -6.82
C THR A 223 -3.32 13.36 -7.37
N GLN A 224 -3.74 12.99 -8.57
CA GLN A 224 -4.82 13.66 -9.32
C GLN A 224 -6.21 13.44 -8.69
N PHE A 225 -6.45 12.23 -8.20
CA PHE A 225 -7.70 11.78 -7.58
C PHE A 225 -7.56 11.57 -6.07
N GLY A 226 -6.41 11.88 -5.47
CA GLY A 226 -6.12 11.59 -4.07
C GLY A 226 -7.13 12.14 -3.08
N ASN A 227 -7.73 13.32 -3.35
CA ASN A 227 -8.82 13.85 -2.52
C ASN A 227 -10.08 12.98 -2.54
N ALA A 228 -10.40 12.34 -3.67
CA ALA A 228 -11.52 11.41 -3.78
C ALA A 228 -11.20 10.10 -3.05
N CYS A 229 -9.99 9.57 -3.23
CA CYS A 229 -9.52 8.36 -2.52
C CYS A 229 -9.49 8.57 -1.00
N LEU A 230 -8.93 9.69 -0.54
CA LEU A 230 -8.84 10.04 0.88
C LEU A 230 -10.23 10.18 1.51
N LYS A 231 -11.19 10.83 0.82
CA LYS A 231 -12.57 10.95 1.32
C LYS A 231 -13.24 9.59 1.56
N VAL A 232 -13.02 8.62 0.67
CA VAL A 232 -13.53 7.24 0.86
C VAL A 232 -12.79 6.55 2.02
N ALA A 233 -11.47 6.67 2.07
CA ALA A 233 -10.66 6.05 3.11
C ALA A 233 -10.94 6.61 4.52
N GLU A 234 -11.18 7.92 4.66
CA GLU A 234 -11.56 8.56 5.92
C GLU A 234 -12.92 8.06 6.42
N ARG A 235 -13.91 7.94 5.53
CA ARG A 235 -15.21 7.34 5.85
C ARG A 235 -15.03 5.89 6.33
N LYS A 236 -14.21 5.09 5.62
CA LYS A 236 -13.93 3.70 6.01
C LYS A 236 -13.12 3.55 7.30
N SER A 237 -12.22 4.48 7.59
CA SER A 237 -11.52 4.55 8.87
C SER A 237 -12.49 4.81 10.03
N LEU A 238 -13.45 5.72 9.83
CA LEU A 238 -14.52 6.00 10.79
C LEU A 238 -15.41 4.76 11.01
N GLU A 239 -15.91 4.14 9.93
CA GLU A 239 -16.72 2.91 10.01
C GLU A 239 -15.97 1.78 10.76
N LEU A 240 -14.67 1.62 10.49
CA LEU A 240 -13.83 0.64 11.18
C LEU A 240 -13.66 0.97 12.67
N ARG A 241 -13.51 2.25 13.03
CA ARG A 241 -13.46 2.70 14.43
C ARG A 241 -14.77 2.46 15.16
N ASP A 242 -15.90 2.75 14.52
CA ASP A 242 -17.22 2.52 15.10
C ASP A 242 -17.49 1.01 15.30
N LYS A 243 -17.09 0.17 14.33
CA LYS A 243 -17.13 -1.30 14.45
C LYS A 243 -16.28 -1.82 15.62
N LYS A 244 -15.08 -1.26 15.83
CA LYS A 244 -14.23 -1.57 16.99
C LYS A 244 -14.90 -1.22 18.32
N ILE A 245 -15.51 -0.03 18.40
CA ILE A 245 -16.22 0.44 19.61
C ILE A 245 -17.45 -0.44 19.90
N ASP A 246 -18.21 -0.86 18.90
CA ASP A 246 -19.35 -1.78 19.08
C ASP A 246 -18.90 -3.16 19.58
N VAL A 247 -17.83 -3.73 19.01
CA VAL A 247 -17.28 -5.01 19.47
C VAL A 247 -16.79 -4.92 20.91
N GLU A 248 -16.08 -3.86 21.30
CA GLU A 248 -15.66 -3.65 22.70
C GLU A 248 -16.86 -3.53 23.66
N ARG A 249 -17.92 -2.82 23.24
CA ARG A 249 -19.17 -2.75 23.99
C ARG A 249 -19.81 -4.14 24.14
N ARG A 250 -19.87 -4.93 23.07
CA ARG A 250 -20.43 -6.29 23.06
C ARG A 250 -19.65 -7.23 23.96
N LEU A 251 -18.31 -7.14 24.01
CA LEU A 251 -17.48 -7.91 24.94
C LEU A 251 -17.77 -7.55 26.41
N LEU A 252 -17.87 -6.26 26.75
CA LEU A 252 -18.20 -5.84 28.12
C LEU A 252 -19.63 -6.23 28.54
N GLN A 253 -20.58 -6.14 27.62
CA GLN A 253 -22.00 -6.46 27.83
C GLN A 253 -22.32 -7.94 27.63
N TYR A 254 -21.33 -8.78 27.32
CA TYR A 254 -21.54 -10.20 27.04
C TYR A 254 -22.10 -10.95 28.26
N TYR A 255 -23.07 -11.83 28.02
CA TYR A 255 -23.58 -12.77 29.01
C TYR A 255 -23.71 -14.16 28.36
N PRO A 256 -23.12 -15.22 28.95
CA PRO A 256 -23.32 -16.60 28.53
C PRO A 256 -24.79 -16.97 28.49
N ALA A 257 -25.25 -17.61 27.42
CA ALA A 257 -26.65 -17.99 27.24
C ALA A 257 -27.21 -18.80 28.43
N ARG A 258 -26.37 -19.64 29.04
CA ARG A 258 -26.68 -20.43 30.26
C ARG A 258 -27.04 -19.57 31.48
N LEU A 259 -26.46 -18.37 31.61
CA LEU A 259 -26.76 -17.43 32.69
C LEU A 259 -28.03 -16.61 32.45
N ILE A 260 -28.50 -16.54 31.19
CA ILE A 260 -29.71 -15.82 30.82
C ILE A 260 -30.93 -16.70 31.12
N ARG A 261 -31.45 -16.59 32.33
CA ARG A 261 -32.73 -17.20 32.73
C ARG A 261 -33.88 -16.22 32.46
N ARG A 262 -35.01 -16.73 31.95
CA ARG A 262 -36.27 -15.98 31.79
C ARG A 262 -37.36 -16.62 32.65
N GLU A 263 -38.33 -15.82 33.07
CA GLU A 263 -39.57 -16.32 33.64
C GLU A 263 -40.34 -17.12 32.58
N THR A 264 -40.86 -18.28 32.97
CA THR A 264 -41.84 -19.05 32.19
C THR A 264 -43.13 -19.16 33.02
N PRO A 265 -44.29 -19.46 32.40
CA PRO A 265 -45.57 -19.58 33.13
C PRO A 265 -45.51 -20.56 34.32
N ASP A 266 -44.65 -21.58 34.23
CA ASP A 266 -44.50 -22.63 35.24
C ASP A 266 -43.33 -22.39 36.22
N LYS A 267 -42.45 -21.40 35.96
CA LYS A 267 -41.24 -21.18 36.77
C LYS A 267 -40.69 -19.75 36.72
N ILE A 268 -40.59 -19.13 37.89
CA ILE A 268 -39.75 -17.97 38.15
C ILE A 268 -38.36 -18.45 38.61
N PRO A 269 -37.24 -18.07 37.97
CA PRO A 269 -35.89 -18.47 38.38
C PRO A 269 -35.55 -18.02 39.81
N GLY A 270 -35.13 -18.97 40.65
CA GLY A 270 -34.86 -18.74 42.08
C GLY A 270 -33.37 -18.75 42.44
N ARG A 271 -33.06 -18.53 43.73
CA ARG A 271 -31.67 -18.56 44.26
C ARG A 271 -30.89 -19.82 43.84
N ALA A 272 -31.55 -20.98 43.85
CA ALA A 272 -30.92 -22.25 43.49
C ALA A 272 -30.50 -22.32 42.02
N ASP A 273 -31.29 -21.70 41.11
CA ASP A 273 -30.99 -21.65 39.68
C ASP A 273 -29.72 -20.86 39.37
N TYR A 274 -29.56 -19.70 40.01
CA TYR A 274 -28.36 -18.87 39.84
C TYR A 274 -27.16 -19.42 40.61
N GLY A 275 -27.40 -20.01 41.80
CA GLY A 275 -26.36 -20.61 42.63
C GLY A 275 -25.70 -21.84 41.99
N SER A 276 -26.39 -22.59 41.14
CA SER A 276 -25.81 -23.73 40.42
C SER A 276 -24.76 -23.34 39.37
N ASP A 277 -24.76 -22.09 38.93
CA ASP A 277 -23.86 -21.57 37.90
C ASP A 277 -22.75 -20.65 38.48
N ILE A 278 -22.41 -20.80 39.77
CA ILE A 278 -21.44 -19.92 40.46
C ILE A 278 -20.08 -19.81 39.75
N TYR A 279 -19.57 -20.91 39.19
CA TYR A 279 -18.30 -20.90 38.44
C TYR A 279 -18.39 -20.13 37.12
N TYR A 280 -19.56 -20.11 36.46
CA TYR A 280 -19.78 -19.26 35.27
C TYR A 280 -19.83 -17.77 35.63
N TRP A 281 -20.41 -17.41 36.78
CA TRP A 281 -20.39 -16.02 37.28
C TRP A 281 -18.97 -15.56 37.65
N GLN A 282 -18.16 -16.44 38.24
CA GLN A 282 -16.74 -16.18 38.52
C GLN A 282 -15.94 -16.03 37.20
N ALA A 283 -16.06 -16.99 36.27
CA ALA A 283 -15.41 -16.93 34.96
C ALA A 283 -15.76 -15.65 34.19
N LEU A 284 -17.05 -15.29 34.13
CA LEU A 284 -17.52 -14.04 33.51
C LEU A 284 -16.88 -12.79 34.15
N THR A 285 -16.69 -12.82 35.47
CA THR A 285 -16.03 -11.72 36.21
C THR A 285 -14.56 -11.61 35.83
N MET A 286 -13.82 -12.73 35.77
CA MET A 286 -12.41 -12.75 35.33
C MET A 286 -12.26 -12.23 33.90
N CYS A 287 -13.10 -12.68 32.96
CA CYS A 287 -13.07 -12.20 31.57
C CYS A 287 -13.37 -10.70 31.46
N ARG A 288 -14.36 -10.20 32.21
CA ARG A 288 -14.67 -8.76 32.26
C ARG A 288 -13.55 -7.94 32.88
N GLN A 289 -12.87 -8.45 33.91
CA GLN A 289 -11.73 -7.79 34.53
C GLN A 289 -10.58 -7.61 33.53
N PHE A 290 -10.30 -8.59 32.67
CA PHE A 290 -9.32 -8.43 31.57
C PHE A 290 -9.70 -7.29 30.61
N PHE A 291 -10.96 -7.24 30.15
CA PHE A 291 -11.42 -6.18 29.25
C PHE A 291 -11.37 -4.80 29.91
N GLN A 292 -11.85 -4.68 31.15
CA GLN A 292 -11.80 -3.45 31.94
C GLN A 292 -10.35 -2.97 32.12
N SER A 293 -9.44 -3.86 32.49
CA SER A 293 -8.01 -3.55 32.68
C SER A 293 -7.34 -3.13 31.37
N SER A 294 -7.70 -3.76 30.24
CA SER A 294 -7.17 -3.40 28.92
C SER A 294 -7.70 -2.06 28.42
N ILE A 295 -8.97 -1.73 28.70
CA ILE A 295 -9.55 -0.42 28.38
C ILE A 295 -8.93 0.69 29.24
N LEU A 296 -8.81 0.49 30.55
CA LEU A 296 -8.16 1.44 31.47
C LEU A 296 -6.69 1.70 31.08
N ALA A 297 -5.98 0.68 30.59
CA ALA A 297 -4.62 0.79 30.10
C ALA A 297 -4.50 1.29 28.64
N ASN A 298 -5.60 1.75 28.00
CA ASN A 298 -5.67 2.13 26.59
C ASN A 298 -5.17 1.05 25.59
N ARG A 299 -5.15 -0.24 25.97
CA ARG A 299 -4.75 -1.39 25.12
C ARG A 299 -5.91 -1.93 24.27
N HIS A 300 -6.74 -1.04 23.72
CA HIS A 300 -7.93 -1.36 22.93
C HIS A 300 -7.94 -0.48 21.65
N HIS A 301 -9.07 -0.10 21.04
CA HIS A 301 -9.07 0.71 19.80
C HIS A 301 -8.23 2.00 19.85
N ARG A 302 -7.96 2.52 21.05
CA ARG A 302 -7.14 3.73 21.31
C ARG A 302 -5.63 3.49 21.37
N HIS A 303 -5.19 2.24 21.33
CA HIS A 303 -3.78 1.88 21.39
C HIS A 303 -3.03 2.31 20.11
N VAL A 304 -1.70 2.37 20.15
CA VAL A 304 -0.87 2.80 19.01
C VAL A 304 -0.89 1.83 17.81
N ASP A 305 -1.37 0.60 18.00
CA ASP A 305 -1.68 -0.37 16.93
C ASP A 305 -3.18 -0.38 16.56
N GLY A 306 -3.98 0.53 17.12
CA GLY A 306 -5.42 0.60 16.95
C GLY A 306 -6.19 -0.59 17.54
N GLY A 307 -5.61 -1.29 18.52
CA GLY A 307 -6.23 -2.42 19.23
C GLY A 307 -6.07 -3.78 18.56
N VAL A 308 -5.25 -3.88 17.50
CA VAL A 308 -5.09 -5.11 16.69
C VAL A 308 -4.65 -6.29 17.55
N GLU A 309 -3.65 -6.13 18.41
CA GLU A 309 -3.18 -7.23 19.25
C GLU A 309 -4.19 -7.60 20.33
N PHE A 310 -5.00 -6.65 20.82
CA PHE A 310 -6.11 -6.93 21.73
C PHE A 310 -7.17 -7.82 21.06
N TYR A 311 -7.68 -7.45 19.88
CA TYR A 311 -8.67 -8.30 19.19
C TYR A 311 -8.09 -9.67 18.82
N ARG A 312 -6.82 -9.75 18.41
CA ARG A 312 -6.13 -11.02 18.14
C ARG A 312 -5.98 -11.89 19.38
N THR A 313 -5.61 -11.32 20.52
CA THR A 313 -5.51 -12.04 21.81
C THR A 313 -6.87 -12.59 22.25
N VAL A 314 -7.95 -11.82 22.06
CA VAL A 314 -9.32 -12.29 22.33
C VAL A 314 -9.71 -13.44 21.39
N PHE A 315 -9.41 -13.33 20.10
CA PHE A 315 -9.72 -14.36 19.11
C PHE A 315 -8.94 -15.67 19.34
N ARG A 316 -7.65 -15.57 19.72
CA ARG A 316 -6.84 -16.74 20.09
C ARG A 316 -7.25 -17.36 21.42
N CYS A 317 -8.01 -16.64 22.26
CA CYS A 317 -8.44 -17.04 23.60
C CYS A 317 -7.34 -17.01 24.68
N ASP A 318 -6.27 -16.25 24.42
CA ASP A 318 -5.04 -16.19 25.25
C ASP A 318 -5.12 -15.19 26.42
N TYR A 319 -6.26 -14.54 26.65
CA TYR A 319 -6.35 -13.36 27.54
C TYR A 319 -6.56 -13.66 29.03
N ILE A 320 -6.75 -14.93 29.39
CA ILE A 320 -6.61 -15.44 30.77
C ILE A 320 -5.71 -16.66 30.64
N ASP A 321 -4.50 -16.54 31.17
CA ASP A 321 -3.51 -17.62 31.20
C ASP A 321 -3.56 -18.35 32.55
N LYS A 322 -2.67 -19.34 32.70
CA LYS A 322 -2.53 -20.09 33.95
C LYS A 322 -2.12 -19.18 35.12
N HIS A 323 -1.31 -18.15 34.88
CA HIS A 323 -0.82 -17.26 35.92
C HIS A 323 -1.96 -16.43 36.53
N ALA A 324 -2.80 -15.81 35.69
CA ALA A 324 -3.99 -15.07 36.13
C ALA A 324 -5.02 -15.98 36.86
N ALA A 325 -5.13 -17.25 36.45
CA ALA A 325 -5.95 -18.23 37.16
C ALA A 325 -5.36 -18.61 38.53
N ASP A 326 -4.04 -18.81 38.63
CA ASP A 326 -3.36 -19.11 39.88
C ASP A 326 -3.40 -17.93 40.87
N GLU A 327 -3.27 -16.68 40.41
CA GLU A 327 -3.50 -15.46 41.22
C GLU A 327 -4.93 -15.41 41.78
N PHE A 328 -5.94 -15.67 40.95
CA PHE A 328 -7.34 -15.75 41.39
C PHE A 328 -7.51 -16.83 42.48
N HIS A 329 -6.86 -17.98 42.33
CA HIS A 329 -6.92 -19.07 43.31
C HIS A 329 -6.19 -18.80 44.64
N GLN A 330 -5.26 -17.84 44.70
CA GLN A 330 -4.66 -17.38 45.96
C GLN A 330 -5.66 -16.55 46.78
N LEU A 331 -6.49 -15.74 46.11
CA LEU A 331 -7.53 -14.93 46.75
C LEU A 331 -8.80 -15.73 47.06
N PHE A 332 -9.15 -16.68 46.19
CA PHE A 332 -10.40 -17.46 46.27
C PHE A 332 -10.10 -18.96 46.33
N ALA A 333 -9.81 -19.43 47.55
CA ALA A 333 -9.55 -20.84 47.83
C ALA A 333 -10.73 -21.74 47.44
N MET A 334 -10.44 -22.83 46.74
CA MET A 334 -11.44 -23.80 46.26
C MET A 334 -10.83 -25.19 46.06
N SER A 335 -11.68 -26.22 46.03
CA SER A 335 -11.25 -27.60 45.77
C SER A 335 -10.73 -27.78 44.34
N THR A 336 -9.92 -28.82 44.11
CA THR A 336 -9.39 -29.17 42.78
C THR A 336 -10.49 -29.31 41.73
N LYS A 337 -11.63 -29.91 42.10
CA LYS A 337 -12.80 -30.01 41.22
C LYS A 337 -13.40 -28.64 40.91
N GLY A 338 -13.45 -27.74 41.89
CA GLY A 338 -13.89 -26.35 41.69
C GLY A 338 -12.98 -25.58 40.74
N LYS A 339 -11.66 -25.73 40.87
CA LYS A 339 -10.68 -25.14 39.94
C LYS A 339 -10.93 -25.59 38.50
N GLN A 340 -11.13 -26.90 38.29
CA GLN A 340 -11.44 -27.42 36.96
C GLN A 340 -12.75 -26.85 36.41
N CYS A 341 -13.84 -26.89 37.18
CA CYS A 341 -15.13 -26.35 36.73
C CYS A 341 -15.10 -24.84 36.44
N LEU A 342 -14.21 -24.07 37.09
CA LEU A 342 -13.96 -22.67 36.76
C LEU A 342 -13.18 -22.52 35.45
N ALA A 343 -12.10 -23.30 35.28
CA ALA A 343 -11.31 -23.29 34.04
C ALA A 343 -12.16 -23.67 32.82
N ASP A 344 -12.96 -24.74 32.92
CA ASP A 344 -13.88 -25.17 31.86
C ASP A 344 -14.87 -24.05 31.50
N ALA A 345 -15.38 -23.30 32.49
CA ALA A 345 -16.28 -22.17 32.27
C ALA A 345 -15.57 -20.94 31.66
N VAL A 346 -14.29 -20.71 31.96
CA VAL A 346 -13.48 -19.66 31.33
C VAL A 346 -13.27 -19.96 29.85
N GLU A 347 -12.92 -21.20 29.48
CA GLU A 347 -12.71 -21.57 28.07
C GLU A 347 -13.99 -21.46 27.23
N ILE A 348 -15.14 -21.87 27.77
CA ILE A 348 -16.44 -21.68 27.10
C ILE A 348 -16.72 -20.19 26.83
N ILE A 349 -16.48 -19.32 27.81
CA ILE A 349 -16.67 -17.87 27.66
C ILE A 349 -15.67 -17.27 26.67
N LYS A 350 -14.43 -17.78 26.61
CA LYS A 350 -13.43 -17.39 25.62
C LYS A 350 -13.87 -17.75 24.20
N ASP A 351 -14.36 -18.97 23.97
CA ASP A 351 -14.88 -19.40 22.66
C ASP A 351 -16.07 -18.52 22.21
N ASP A 352 -16.97 -18.16 23.12
CA ASP A 352 -18.06 -17.21 22.83
C ASP A 352 -17.52 -15.81 22.46
N HIS A 353 -16.51 -15.30 23.17
CA HIS A 353 -15.88 -14.01 22.84
C HIS A 353 -15.12 -14.03 21.50
N ARG A 354 -14.55 -15.18 21.08
CA ARG A 354 -13.95 -15.35 19.75
C ARG A 354 -14.96 -15.01 18.64
N VAL A 355 -16.21 -15.46 18.79
CA VAL A 355 -17.30 -15.15 17.84
C VAL A 355 -17.63 -13.65 17.82
N VAL A 356 -17.58 -12.97 18.98
CA VAL A 356 -17.84 -11.52 19.06
C VAL A 356 -16.80 -10.68 18.31
N VAL A 357 -15.53 -11.10 18.29
CA VAL A 357 -14.44 -10.37 17.60
C VAL A 357 -14.16 -10.84 16.17
N ALA A 358 -14.71 -11.99 15.74
CA ALA A 358 -14.38 -12.62 14.46
C ALA A 358 -14.52 -11.66 13.25
N ASP A 359 -15.60 -10.88 13.20
CA ASP A 359 -15.87 -9.92 12.13
C ASP A 359 -14.80 -8.82 12.00
N LEU A 360 -14.02 -8.53 13.04
CA LEU A 360 -12.90 -7.56 12.96
C LEU A 360 -11.65 -8.16 12.30
N LEU A 361 -11.53 -9.49 12.29
CA LEU A 361 -10.36 -10.24 11.82
C LEU A 361 -10.61 -10.96 10.49
N GLU A 362 -11.77 -10.77 9.87
CA GLU A 362 -12.04 -11.12 8.47
C GLU A 362 -11.04 -10.40 7.55
N ASP A 363 -10.37 -11.13 6.66
CA ASP A 363 -9.43 -10.56 5.70
C ASP A 363 -10.08 -10.41 4.33
N ASN A 364 -10.24 -9.17 3.86
CA ASN A 364 -10.82 -8.86 2.54
C ASN A 364 -9.76 -8.55 1.47
N LEU A 365 -8.47 -8.78 1.75
CA LEU A 365 -7.38 -8.52 0.80
C LEU A 365 -7.25 -9.61 -0.27
N GLN A 366 -6.67 -9.22 -1.41
CA GLN A 366 -6.16 -10.10 -2.45
C GLN A 366 -4.70 -10.51 -2.17
N LEU A 367 -3.94 -9.67 -1.45
CA LEU A 367 -2.65 -9.99 -0.88
C LEU A 367 -2.79 -11.13 0.15
N ARG A 368 -2.14 -12.26 -0.13
CA ARG A 368 -2.06 -13.39 0.80
C ARG A 368 -0.83 -13.26 1.68
N THR A 369 -1.03 -12.97 2.96
CA THR A 369 0.03 -13.17 3.95
C THR A 369 0.28 -14.66 4.13
N THR A 370 1.46 -15.14 3.72
CA THR A 370 1.91 -16.52 3.96
C THR A 370 2.29 -16.72 5.44
N VAL A 371 2.41 -17.97 5.87
CA VAL A 371 2.89 -18.33 7.24
C VAL A 371 4.26 -17.72 7.57
N ARG A 372 5.09 -17.42 6.56
CA ARG A 372 6.41 -16.77 6.74
C ARG A 372 6.35 -15.24 6.83
N SER A 373 5.30 -14.60 6.34
CA SER A 373 5.12 -13.15 6.46
C SER A 373 4.43 -12.78 7.76
N LYS A 374 4.98 -11.81 8.50
CA LYS A 374 4.31 -11.27 9.69
C LYS A 374 2.93 -10.74 9.32
N PRO A 375 1.87 -11.02 10.12
CA PRO A 375 0.55 -10.44 9.92
C PRO A 375 0.61 -8.92 9.83
N LEU A 376 -0.30 -8.32 9.05
CA LEU A 376 -0.39 -6.86 8.93
C LEU A 376 -0.64 -6.21 10.29
N ARG A 377 -0.14 -4.98 10.46
CA ARG A 377 -0.24 -4.18 11.69
C ARG A 377 -1.58 -3.48 11.90
N TYR A 378 -2.55 -3.76 11.04
CA TYR A 378 -3.90 -3.18 11.02
C TYR A 378 -4.92 -4.27 10.68
N LEU A 379 -6.21 -3.94 10.89
CA LEU A 379 -7.33 -4.78 10.49
C LEU A 379 -7.66 -4.57 9.00
N THR A 380 -8.10 -5.64 8.33
CA THR A 380 -8.42 -5.66 6.89
C THR A 380 -9.89 -5.99 6.62
N CYS A 381 -10.73 -6.01 7.66
CA CYS A 381 -12.17 -6.32 7.59
C CYS A 381 -13.04 -5.21 6.96
N THR A 382 -12.43 -4.12 6.48
CA THR A 382 -13.07 -3.06 5.71
C THR A 382 -13.65 -3.62 4.41
N LYS A 383 -14.87 -3.22 4.04
CA LYS A 383 -15.53 -3.57 2.77
C LYS A 383 -15.93 -2.29 2.04
N VAL A 384 -15.57 -2.17 0.76
CA VAL A 384 -15.93 -1.02 -0.09
C VAL A 384 -16.91 -1.48 -1.16
N LEU A 385 -18.13 -0.95 -1.08
CA LEU A 385 -19.25 -1.32 -1.95
C LEU A 385 -19.09 -0.67 -3.34
N GLU A 386 -19.95 -1.04 -4.29
CA GLU A 386 -19.82 -0.59 -5.68
C GLU A 386 -20.26 0.88 -5.86
N GLU A 387 -21.33 1.24 -5.18
CA GLU A 387 -21.85 2.61 -5.01
C GLU A 387 -20.88 3.56 -4.30
N GLU A 388 -19.80 3.04 -3.70
CA GLU A 388 -18.75 3.84 -3.05
C GLU A 388 -17.57 4.15 -3.96
N LEU A 389 -17.49 3.53 -5.14
CA LEU A 389 -16.39 3.71 -6.09
C LEU A 389 -16.42 5.16 -6.66
N PRO A 390 -15.29 5.90 -6.68
CA PRO A 390 -15.29 7.32 -7.06
C PRO A 390 -15.89 7.64 -8.43
N TRP A 391 -15.75 6.75 -9.41
CA TRP A 391 -16.32 6.91 -10.76
C TRP A 391 -17.80 6.50 -10.87
N ILE A 392 -18.34 5.79 -9.89
CA ILE A 392 -19.78 5.50 -9.75
C ILE A 392 -20.47 6.66 -9.02
N VAL A 393 -19.87 7.16 -7.93
CA VAL A 393 -20.35 8.34 -7.19
C VAL A 393 -20.30 9.62 -8.04
N SER A 394 -19.28 9.75 -8.89
CA SER A 394 -19.08 10.88 -9.79
C SER A 394 -18.88 10.41 -11.24
N PRO A 395 -19.96 10.09 -11.97
CA PRO A 395 -19.88 9.73 -13.38
C PRO A 395 -19.20 10.85 -14.18
N GLY A 396 -18.07 10.54 -14.82
CA GLY A 396 -17.20 11.52 -15.48
C GLY A 396 -15.82 11.69 -14.81
N LEU A 397 -15.64 11.21 -13.57
CA LEU A 397 -14.33 11.19 -12.92
C LEU A 397 -13.35 10.31 -13.73
N GLY A 398 -12.28 10.92 -14.23
CA GLY A 398 -11.31 10.27 -15.13
C GLY A 398 -11.76 10.13 -16.58
N ILE A 399 -12.75 10.90 -17.06
CA ILE A 399 -13.15 10.96 -18.47
C ILE A 399 -12.64 12.24 -19.18
N ALA A 400 -12.27 13.27 -18.41
CA ALA A 400 -11.58 14.46 -18.93
C ALA A 400 -10.61 15.03 -17.87
N SER A 401 -9.33 14.65 -17.97
CA SER A 401 -8.25 15.27 -17.20
C SER A 401 -7.74 16.51 -17.94
N ASN A 402 -7.68 17.67 -17.28
CA ASN A 402 -6.87 18.78 -17.81
C ASN A 402 -5.39 18.40 -17.59
N PRO A 403 -4.54 18.29 -18.63
CA PRO A 403 -3.21 17.68 -18.51
C PRO A 403 -2.22 18.42 -17.61
N GLY A 404 -2.52 19.66 -17.18
CA GLY A 404 -1.63 20.53 -16.43
C GLY A 404 -1.67 20.46 -14.90
N ARG A 405 -2.34 19.48 -14.26
CA ARG A 405 -2.48 19.42 -12.78
C ARG A 405 -1.88 18.19 -12.09
N ALA A 406 -1.27 17.28 -12.83
CA ALA A 406 -0.79 16.02 -12.25
C ALA A 406 0.65 16.15 -11.73
N GLY A 407 0.82 16.05 -10.41
CA GLY A 407 2.12 15.84 -9.77
C GLY A 407 2.60 14.40 -10.00
N TYR A 408 3.14 14.12 -11.19
CA TYR A 408 3.74 12.83 -11.52
C TYR A 408 5.13 12.66 -10.87
N GLU A 409 5.20 12.69 -9.53
CA GLU A 409 6.36 12.11 -8.86
C GLU A 409 6.41 10.61 -9.16
N ALA A 410 7.57 10.15 -9.66
CA ALA A 410 7.78 8.74 -9.96
C ALA A 410 7.66 7.89 -8.69
N ILE A 411 7.24 6.64 -8.85
CA ILE A 411 7.22 5.63 -7.78
C ILE A 411 8.67 5.11 -7.58
N ASP A 412 9.56 6.01 -7.17
CA ASP A 412 11.02 5.79 -7.11
C ASP A 412 11.51 5.42 -5.69
N GLU A 413 10.76 5.82 -4.65
CA GLU A 413 11.07 5.50 -3.25
C GLU A 413 10.78 4.01 -2.92
N GLY A 414 11.68 3.13 -3.34
CA GLY A 414 11.67 1.71 -2.98
C GLY A 414 12.67 0.81 -3.71
N LEU A 415 13.41 1.31 -4.70
CA LEU A 415 14.32 0.52 -5.54
C LEU A 415 15.79 0.59 -5.08
N ALA A 416 16.04 0.27 -3.82
CA ALA A 416 17.40 0.02 -3.33
C ALA A 416 17.87 -1.37 -3.79
N SER A 417 18.48 -1.45 -4.99
CA SER A 417 19.27 -2.62 -5.39
C SER A 417 20.44 -2.82 -4.41
N PRO A 418 20.79 -4.07 -4.04
CA PRO A 418 21.92 -4.32 -3.15
C PRO A 418 23.23 -3.91 -3.82
N GLY A 419 23.83 -2.83 -3.33
CA GLY A 419 25.13 -2.35 -3.80
C GLY A 419 26.20 -3.42 -3.58
N ARG A 420 26.86 -3.84 -4.67
CA ARG A 420 28.10 -4.61 -4.56
C ARG A 420 29.13 -3.75 -3.84
N ALA A 421 29.69 -4.27 -2.74
CA ALA A 421 30.82 -3.64 -2.08
C ALA A 421 32.00 -3.58 -3.07
N HIS A 422 32.41 -2.35 -3.43
CA HIS A 422 33.73 -2.11 -3.98
C HIS A 422 34.68 -1.91 -2.79
N GLY A 423 35.76 -2.69 -2.76
CA GLY A 423 36.66 -2.76 -1.61
C GLY A 423 37.47 -1.49 -1.40
N ASP A 424 37.82 -1.26 -0.13
CA ASP A 424 38.73 -0.20 0.29
C ASP A 424 40.11 -0.33 -0.38
N VAL A 425 40.66 0.80 -0.82
CA VAL A 425 42.10 0.95 -1.06
C VAL A 425 42.57 2.17 -0.27
N VAL A 426 43.42 1.90 0.72
CA VAL A 426 44.02 2.88 1.62
C VAL A 426 45.05 3.74 0.87
N GLY A 427 45.10 5.03 1.20
CA GLY A 427 46.10 5.98 0.73
C GLY A 427 46.34 7.12 1.71
N GLN A 428 47.46 7.03 2.43
CA GLN A 428 48.16 8.08 3.19
C GLN A 428 48.43 9.35 2.35
N ASP A 429 48.83 10.52 2.86
CA ASP A 429 49.00 11.10 4.22
C ASP A 429 49.02 12.64 4.01
N ASP A 430 48.76 13.45 5.04
CA ASP A 430 49.68 14.50 5.55
C ASP A 430 48.99 15.55 6.43
N ALA A 431 49.76 16.09 7.39
CA ALA A 431 49.29 16.94 8.48
C ALA A 431 49.66 18.44 8.30
N HIS A 432 48.98 19.35 9.00
CA HIS A 432 49.62 20.26 9.99
C HIS A 432 48.62 21.09 10.83
N ARG A 433 49.14 21.70 11.92
CA ARG A 433 48.43 22.31 13.06
C ARG A 433 48.18 23.85 12.90
N PRO A 434 47.42 24.51 13.82
CA PRO A 434 46.90 25.87 13.65
C PRO A 434 47.65 26.99 14.41
N GLU A 435 47.34 28.25 14.07
CA GLU A 435 47.61 29.49 14.83
C GLU A 435 46.36 30.39 14.75
N ARG A 436 45.72 30.81 15.86
CA ARG A 436 46.01 31.89 16.85
C ARG A 436 45.26 33.20 16.56
N VAL A 437 44.83 33.84 17.65
CA VAL A 437 43.97 35.05 17.71
C VAL A 437 44.64 36.13 18.58
N PRO A 438 44.49 37.42 18.24
CA PRO A 438 44.33 38.55 19.17
C PRO A 438 42.93 39.21 18.96
N GLY A 439 42.19 39.74 19.93
CA GLY A 439 42.52 40.91 20.76
C GLY A 439 41.78 42.16 20.24
N GLU A 440 41.14 43.04 21.03
CA GLU A 440 41.05 43.20 22.49
C GLU A 440 39.64 43.74 22.93
N GLU A 441 39.53 44.12 24.22
CA GLU A 441 38.42 44.62 25.08
C GLU A 441 37.89 46.05 24.71
N VAL A 442 36.94 46.76 25.38
CA VAL A 442 36.54 46.95 26.81
C VAL A 442 35.09 47.52 26.95
N GLY A 443 34.40 47.21 28.07
CA GLY A 443 33.38 48.08 28.76
C GLY A 443 31.93 47.60 28.64
N GLY A 444 31.14 47.33 29.69
CA GLY A 444 30.84 48.12 30.91
C GLY A 444 29.44 48.77 30.72
N ASP A 445 28.44 48.71 31.62
CA ASP A 445 28.34 48.25 33.02
C ASP A 445 26.88 47.82 33.34
N GLU A 446 26.70 47.16 34.51
CA GLU A 446 25.54 47.22 35.45
C GLU A 446 24.09 47.08 34.90
N ASP A 447 23.21 46.24 35.47
CA ASP A 447 22.82 46.26 36.89
C ASP A 447 22.11 44.97 37.36
N ALA A 448 21.95 44.80 38.68
CA ALA A 448 21.57 43.53 39.34
C ALA A 448 20.18 43.53 40.04
N ILE A 449 19.96 42.51 40.90
CA ILE A 449 18.81 42.18 41.79
C ILE A 449 17.93 41.02 41.24
N GLY A 450 17.71 39.88 41.92
CA GLY A 450 18.28 39.34 43.18
C GLY A 450 17.22 38.81 44.18
N VAL A 451 17.54 37.66 44.83
CA VAL A 451 16.85 37.00 45.99
C VAL A 451 15.47 36.38 45.64
N ALA A 452 15.01 35.18 46.07
CA ALA A 452 15.49 34.00 46.85
C ALA A 452 14.85 32.72 46.20
N ALA A 453 15.30 31.46 46.30
CA ALA A 453 15.86 30.58 47.36
C ALA A 453 14.80 29.76 48.16
N GLU A 454 14.81 28.43 48.00
CA GLU A 454 14.76 27.47 49.12
C GLU A 454 15.31 26.10 48.69
N VAL A 455 15.95 25.39 49.62
CA VAL A 455 16.68 24.12 49.45
C VAL A 455 16.19 23.17 50.54
N ILE A 456 16.03 21.88 50.21
CA ILE A 456 15.93 20.80 51.19
C ILE A 456 16.88 19.67 50.76
N GLU A 457 17.87 19.40 51.61
CA GLU A 457 18.66 18.16 51.63
C GLU A 457 18.12 17.23 52.74
N GLU A 458 18.24 15.92 52.52
CA GLU A 458 18.57 14.85 53.50
C GLU A 458 18.22 13.48 52.86
N ALA A 459 18.84 12.33 53.10
CA ALA A 459 20.23 11.90 53.36
C ALA A 459 20.16 10.44 53.88
N ASN A 460 20.68 9.50 53.08
CA ASN A 460 21.30 8.20 53.38
C ASN A 460 20.90 7.28 54.56
N ALA A 461 20.72 5.99 54.23
CA ALA A 461 21.44 4.81 54.77
C ALA A 461 21.19 3.62 53.78
N GLU A 462 22.13 2.83 53.23
CA GLU A 462 23.22 2.00 53.81
C GLU A 462 22.66 0.95 54.81
N ASP A 463 22.89 -0.37 54.73
CA ASP A 463 23.92 -1.20 54.04
C ASP A 463 23.38 -2.58 53.58
N GLY A 464 24.16 -3.36 52.81
CA GLY A 464 23.92 -4.79 52.63
C GLY A 464 24.67 -5.49 51.48
N GLU A 465 25.97 -5.75 51.64
CA GLU A 465 26.81 -6.46 50.65
C GLU A 465 26.44 -7.94 50.45
N GLY A 466 26.80 -8.51 49.28
CA GLY A 466 26.74 -9.96 49.06
C GLY A 466 26.96 -10.40 47.60
N GLY A 467 28.22 -10.43 47.15
CA GLY A 467 28.57 -10.93 45.80
C GLY A 467 29.18 -12.34 45.81
N GLN A 468 28.86 -13.13 44.79
CA GLN A 468 29.62 -14.28 44.26
C GLN A 468 29.03 -14.60 42.87
N GLN A 469 29.78 -14.37 41.80
CA GLN A 469 30.70 -15.29 41.11
C GLN A 469 30.00 -16.38 40.29
N TYR A 470 30.33 -16.38 39.00
CA TYR A 470 29.92 -17.39 38.03
C TYR A 470 30.84 -18.60 38.14
N GLU A 471 30.27 -19.79 38.30
CA GLU A 471 30.93 -21.03 37.92
C GLU A 471 30.15 -21.73 36.80
N ASN A 472 30.92 -22.44 35.98
CA ASN A 472 30.56 -22.94 34.68
C ASN A 472 30.88 -24.43 34.69
N GLU A 473 29.85 -25.30 34.65
CA GLU A 473 30.08 -26.74 34.56
C GLU A 473 29.20 -27.39 33.49
N SER A 474 29.79 -28.38 32.84
CA SER A 474 29.40 -28.91 31.53
C SER A 474 28.95 -30.36 31.62
N GLU A 475 28.16 -30.76 30.63
CA GLU A 475 27.97 -32.15 30.16
C GLU A 475 27.41 -33.19 31.15
N LYS A 476 26.25 -33.75 30.79
CA LYS A 476 26.23 -35.17 30.46
C LYS A 476 25.11 -35.59 29.51
N GLU A 477 25.42 -36.64 28.76
CA GLU A 477 24.64 -37.22 27.68
C GLU A 477 23.44 -38.04 28.17
N GLY A 478 22.51 -38.30 27.26
CA GLY A 478 21.36 -39.18 27.45
C GLY A 478 20.64 -39.33 26.11
N GLU A 479 21.04 -40.34 25.34
CA GLU A 479 20.37 -40.77 24.11
C GLU A 479 19.05 -41.53 24.43
N ASP A 480 18.46 -42.14 23.40
CA ASP A 480 17.20 -42.90 23.37
C ASP A 480 15.93 -42.01 23.34
N ASP A 481 14.95 -42.18 22.43
CA ASP A 481 14.69 -43.28 21.49
C ASP A 481 14.45 -42.79 20.05
N LYS A 482 14.66 -43.70 19.10
CA LYS A 482 14.49 -43.51 17.66
C LYS A 482 13.48 -44.52 17.10
N ASP A 483 12.63 -44.02 16.20
CA ASP A 483 11.89 -44.79 15.19
C ASP A 483 10.88 -45.83 15.78
N GLU A 484 9.87 -46.35 15.09
CA GLU A 484 9.52 -46.34 13.67
C GLU A 484 8.00 -46.58 13.55
N TYR A 485 7.29 -45.88 12.66
CA TYR A 485 5.91 -46.26 12.26
C TYR A 485 5.81 -46.22 10.73
N MET A 486 5.84 -47.41 10.13
CA MET A 486 5.60 -47.63 8.70
C MET A 486 4.15 -48.00 8.42
N GLU A 487 3.73 -47.76 7.18
CA GLU A 487 2.37 -47.84 6.67
C GLU A 487 1.82 -49.28 6.54
N GLY A 488 0.49 -49.41 6.44
CA GLY A 488 -0.11 -50.32 5.45
C GLY A 488 -1.07 -51.41 5.94
N ALA A 489 -2.38 -51.11 5.89
CA ALA A 489 -3.47 -52.05 5.61
C ALA A 489 -4.71 -51.30 5.10
#